data_AF-A0A7Y4LAN1-F1
#
_entry.id   AF-A0A7Y4LAN1-F1
#
_cell.length_a   1.000
_cell.length_b   1.000
_cell.length_c   1.000
_cell.angle_alpha   90.00
_cell.angle_beta   90.00
_cell.angle_gamma   90.00
#
_symmetry.space_group_name_H-M   'P 1'
#
loop_
_entity.id
_entity.type
_entity.pdbx_description
1 polymer ?
#
loop_
_entity_poly.entity_id
_entity_poly.type
_entity_poly.pdbx_seq_one_letter_code
_entity_poly.pdbx_strand_id
1 'polypeptide(L)'
;MQCRLLNRSKIPHGALLLIVSTGLSACSSEPYPEAIQQELVSYCQSGITSGETIVQSGKKQALTNKEIYNLCQFRLQEFMKQVPLADYLRLNQHIYDNFRRAYGYKYTLKDIYETLSPDDKQVNAKIAEIILGLENQHEK
;
A
#
# COMPACT_ATOMS: atom_id res chain seq x y z
N MET A 1 -5.25 11.34 -6.20
CA MET A 1 -4.42 12.28 -6.99
C MET A 1 -5.18 12.75 -8.22
N GLN A 2 -5.39 14.06 -8.36
CA GLN A 2 -6.01 14.69 -9.55
C GLN A 2 -4.90 15.00 -10.58
N CYS A 3 -5.05 14.54 -11.83
CA CYS A 3 -4.31 15.12 -12.94
C CYS A 3 -4.84 16.54 -13.20
N ARG A 4 -4.32 17.54 -12.48
CA ARG A 4 -4.54 18.97 -12.80
C ARG A 4 -3.51 19.40 -13.83
N LEU A 5 -3.88 19.27 -15.10
CA LEU A 5 -3.25 20.05 -16.16
C LEU A 5 -3.67 21.52 -15.97
N LEU A 6 -2.70 22.36 -15.60
CA LEU A 6 -2.81 23.81 -15.69
C LEU A 6 -3.10 24.18 -17.14
N ASN A 7 -4.34 24.58 -17.44
CA ASN A 7 -4.66 25.18 -18.73
C ASN A 7 -5.43 26.49 -18.53
N ARG A 8 -4.71 27.60 -18.57
CA ARG A 8 -5.26 28.93 -18.87
C ARG A 8 -4.19 29.77 -19.58
N SER A 9 -4.01 29.52 -20.86
CA SER A 9 -3.46 30.51 -21.79
C SER A 9 -4.60 30.97 -22.71
N LYS A 10 -4.93 32.27 -22.65
CA LYS A 10 -5.88 32.92 -23.56
C LYS A 10 -5.16 33.17 -24.89
N ILE A 11 -5.59 32.56 -25.99
CA ILE A 11 -5.11 32.88 -27.34
C ILE A 11 -6.32 33.01 -28.28
N PRO A 12 -6.36 34.04 -29.16
CA PRO A 12 -7.57 34.47 -29.87
C PRO A 12 -7.85 33.67 -31.15
N HIS A 13 -9.06 33.87 -31.67
CA HIS A 13 -9.70 33.17 -32.78
C HIS A 13 -8.94 33.34 -34.10
N GLY A 14 -8.40 32.25 -34.65
CA GLY A 14 -7.82 32.19 -35.99
C GLY A 14 -7.43 30.75 -36.35
N ALA A 15 -8.08 30.21 -37.37
CA ALA A 15 -8.08 28.80 -37.77
C ALA A 15 -6.70 28.17 -38.02
N LEU A 16 -6.51 26.91 -37.58
CA LEU A 16 -5.85 25.86 -38.35
C LEU A 16 -6.09 24.47 -37.73
N LEU A 17 -6.81 23.61 -38.45
CA LEU A 17 -6.87 22.17 -38.24
C LEU A 17 -5.48 21.56 -38.54
N LEU A 18 -4.78 21.04 -37.53
CA LEU A 18 -3.63 20.15 -37.72
C LEU A 18 -3.41 19.30 -36.46
N ILE A 19 -3.89 18.06 -36.55
CA ILE A 19 -3.31 16.80 -36.04
C ILE A 19 -2.32 16.97 -34.88
N VAL A 20 -2.78 16.71 -33.66
CA VAL A 20 -1.95 16.06 -32.65
C VAL A 20 -2.83 15.03 -31.95
N SER A 21 -2.86 13.82 -32.50
CA SER A 21 -3.12 12.59 -31.77
C SER A 21 -2.01 12.44 -30.73
N THR A 22 -2.11 13.21 -29.65
CA THR A 22 -1.32 13.00 -28.44
C THR A 22 -1.74 11.63 -27.93
N GLY A 23 -0.80 10.70 -27.97
CA GLY A 23 -1.02 9.36 -27.44
C GLY A 23 -1.59 9.49 -26.04
N LEU A 24 -2.72 8.84 -25.80
CA LEU A 24 -3.06 8.39 -24.47
C LEU A 24 -1.95 7.41 -24.10
N SER A 25 -0.83 7.92 -23.57
CA SER A 25 0.02 7.14 -22.70
C SER A 25 -0.90 6.75 -21.56
N ALA A 26 -1.50 5.57 -21.69
CA ALA A 26 -2.21 4.93 -20.61
C ALA A 26 -1.24 4.96 -19.43
N CYS A 27 -1.58 5.75 -18.41
CA CYS A 27 -0.84 5.79 -17.15
C CYS A 27 -1.00 4.41 -16.53
N SER A 28 -0.18 3.46 -16.96
CA SER A 28 0.00 2.20 -16.29
C SER A 28 0.61 2.52 -14.95
N SER A 29 -0.09 2.18 -13.88
CA SER A 29 0.49 2.16 -12.55
C SER A 29 1.76 1.30 -12.58
N GLU A 30 2.83 1.82 -11.98
CA GLU A 30 4.10 1.12 -11.90
C GLU A 30 3.91 -0.21 -11.15
N PRO A 31 4.38 -1.35 -11.69
CA PRO A 31 4.23 -2.63 -11.04
C PRO A 31 5.12 -2.72 -9.80
N TYR A 32 4.67 -3.45 -8.78
CA TYR A 32 5.50 -3.72 -7.60
C TYR A 32 6.75 -4.52 -7.98
N PRO A 33 7.96 -4.09 -7.58
CA PRO A 33 9.17 -4.89 -7.70
C PRO A 33 9.01 -6.25 -6.99
N GLU A 34 9.60 -7.29 -7.56
CA GLU A 34 9.52 -8.66 -7.03
C GLU A 34 10.02 -8.74 -5.58
N ALA A 35 11.07 -8.00 -5.23
CA ALA A 35 11.59 -7.95 -3.87
C ALA A 35 10.55 -7.48 -2.85
N ILE A 36 9.74 -6.47 -3.19
CA ILE A 36 8.68 -5.95 -2.32
C ILE A 36 7.52 -6.95 -2.24
N GLN A 37 7.20 -7.61 -3.35
CA GLN A 37 6.18 -8.67 -3.34
C GLN A 37 6.58 -9.81 -2.40
N GLN A 38 7.84 -10.26 -2.47
CA GLN A 38 8.37 -11.30 -1.60
C GLN A 38 8.41 -10.87 -0.12
N GLU A 39 8.77 -9.61 0.16
CA GLU A 39 8.72 -9.03 1.50
C GLU A 39 7.30 -9.08 2.08
N LEU A 40 6.31 -8.59 1.34
CA LEU A 40 4.90 -8.56 1.77
C LEU A 40 4.33 -9.97 1.98
N VAL A 41 4.69 -10.93 1.13
CA VAL A 41 4.34 -12.34 1.32
C VAL A 41 4.98 -12.88 2.59
N SER A 42 6.26 -12.60 2.80
CA SER A 42 6.98 -13.03 4.01
C SER A 42 6.37 -12.46 5.29
N TYR A 43 5.95 -11.19 5.29
CA TYR A 43 5.23 -10.59 6.42
C TYR A 43 3.91 -11.28 6.71
N CYS A 44 3.10 -11.55 5.69
CA CYS A 44 1.86 -12.31 5.85
C CYS A 44 2.13 -13.72 6.40
N GLN A 45 3.09 -14.44 5.84
CA GLN A 45 3.41 -15.80 6.28
C GLN A 45 3.90 -15.80 7.73
N SER A 46 4.77 -14.86 8.09
CA SER A 46 5.31 -14.72 9.44
C SER A 46 4.20 -14.41 10.45
N GLY A 47 3.28 -13.49 10.14
CA GLY A 47 2.16 -13.17 11.02
C GLY A 47 1.21 -14.36 11.24
N ILE A 48 1.06 -15.24 10.25
CA ILE A 48 0.21 -16.44 10.39
C ILE A 48 0.94 -17.53 11.18
N THR A 49 2.22 -17.76 10.92
CA THR A 49 3.00 -18.82 11.58
C THR A 49 3.39 -18.47 13.02
N SER A 50 3.56 -17.17 13.33
CA SER A 50 3.79 -16.66 14.69
C SER A 50 2.53 -16.67 15.56
N GLY A 51 1.35 -16.77 14.95
CA GLY A 51 0.07 -16.66 15.63
C GLY A 51 -0.37 -15.22 15.93
N GLU A 52 0.34 -14.22 15.43
CA GLU A 52 -0.04 -12.79 15.53
C GLU A 52 -1.32 -12.49 14.72
N THR A 53 -1.59 -13.29 13.69
CA THR A 53 -2.79 -13.20 12.86
C THR A 53 -3.56 -14.51 12.92
N ILE A 54 -4.82 -14.45 13.32
CA ILE A 54 -5.67 -15.63 13.44
C ILE A 54 -6.40 -15.85 12.11
N VAL A 55 -6.09 -16.95 11.43
CA VAL A 55 -6.79 -17.34 10.20
C VAL A 55 -7.83 -18.41 10.50
N GLN A 56 -9.11 -18.04 10.45
CA GLN A 56 -10.21 -18.99 10.60
C GLN A 56 -10.41 -19.75 9.28
N SER A 57 -9.90 -20.99 9.20
CA SER A 57 -10.01 -21.77 7.95
C SER A 57 -11.31 -22.58 7.82
N GLY A 58 -12.23 -22.50 8.78
CA GLY A 58 -13.41 -23.37 8.87
C GLY A 58 -13.10 -24.86 9.05
N LYS A 59 -11.81 -25.25 9.00
CA LYS A 59 -11.31 -26.60 9.25
C LYS A 59 -10.86 -26.71 10.72
N LYS A 60 -10.95 -27.92 11.28
CA LYS A 60 -10.41 -28.22 12.63
C LYS A 60 -8.88 -28.25 12.70
N GLN A 61 -8.19 -28.27 11.55
CA GLN A 61 -6.74 -28.36 11.46
C GLN A 61 -6.14 -27.01 11.06
N ALA A 62 -4.93 -26.75 11.56
CA ALA A 62 -4.13 -25.61 11.13
C ALA A 62 -3.85 -25.66 9.63
N LEU A 63 -3.71 -24.49 9.01
CA LEU A 63 -3.36 -24.38 7.60
C LEU A 63 -1.96 -24.97 7.36
N THR A 64 -1.81 -25.70 6.26
CA THR A 64 -0.50 -26.16 5.78
C THR A 64 0.32 -24.99 5.23
N ASN A 65 1.65 -25.13 5.17
CA ASN A 65 2.54 -24.11 4.59
C ASN A 65 2.12 -23.70 3.15
N LYS A 66 1.61 -24.66 2.37
CA LYS A 66 1.11 -24.40 1.01
C LYS A 66 -0.17 -23.56 1.02
N GLU A 67 -1.10 -23.85 1.93
CA GLU A 67 -2.32 -23.04 2.07
C GLU A 67 -2.02 -21.64 2.57
N ILE A 68 -1.09 -21.49 3.52
CA ILE A 68 -0.61 -20.19 4.01
C ILE A 68 0.01 -19.39 2.87
N TYR A 69 0.91 -20.01 2.09
CA TYR A 69 1.51 -19.35 0.93
C TYR A 69 0.47 -18.87 -0.08
N ASN A 70 -0.49 -19.73 -0.44
CA ASN A 70 -1.56 -19.37 -1.37
C ASN A 70 -2.43 -18.22 -0.85
N LEU A 71 -2.75 -18.23 0.45
CA LEU A 71 -3.49 -17.15 1.09
C LEU A 71 -2.70 -15.83 1.04
N CYS A 72 -1.40 -15.87 1.34
CA CYS A 72 -0.56 -14.67 1.31
C CYS A 72 -0.37 -14.12 -0.12
N GLN A 73 -0.27 -15.00 -1.13
CA GLN A 73 -0.27 -14.59 -2.53
C GLN A 73 -1.59 -13.92 -2.93
N PHE A 74 -2.72 -14.48 -2.51
CA PHE A 74 -4.03 -13.86 -2.72
C PHE A 74 -4.11 -12.47 -2.08
N ARG A 75 -3.71 -12.35 -0.81
CA ARG A 75 -3.69 -11.06 -0.08
C ARG A 75 -2.78 -10.03 -0.75
N LEU A 76 -1.60 -10.44 -1.22
CA LEU A 76 -0.70 -9.58 -1.97
C LEU A 76 -1.38 -9.03 -3.24
N GLN A 77 -2.04 -9.90 -4.01
CA GLN A 77 -2.76 -9.47 -5.22
C GLN A 77 -3.88 -8.48 -4.91
N GLU A 78 -4.64 -8.70 -3.84
CA GLU A 78 -5.68 -7.75 -3.43
C GLU A 78 -5.09 -6.42 -2.93
N PHE A 79 -3.97 -6.45 -2.23
CA PHE A 79 -3.28 -5.26 -1.77
C PHE A 79 -2.78 -4.41 -2.95
N MET A 80 -2.09 -5.02 -3.92
CA MET A 80 -1.55 -4.30 -5.09
C MET A 80 -2.63 -3.68 -5.99
N LYS A 81 -3.87 -4.20 -5.94
CA LYS A 81 -5.03 -3.59 -6.62
C LYS A 81 -5.50 -2.32 -5.92
N GLN A 82 -5.36 -2.24 -4.60
CA GLN A 82 -5.88 -1.15 -3.78
C GLN A 82 -4.85 -0.08 -3.44
N VAL A 83 -3.56 -0.44 -3.36
CA VAL A 83 -2.48 0.43 -2.94
C VAL A 83 -1.46 0.60 -4.06
N PRO A 84 -1.39 1.79 -4.70
CA PRO A 84 -0.33 2.11 -5.65
C PRO A 84 1.06 1.98 -5.02
N LEU A 85 2.05 1.51 -5.80
CA LEU A 85 3.44 1.36 -5.33
C LEU A 85 3.99 2.66 -4.71
N ALA A 86 3.72 3.82 -5.32
CA ALA A 86 4.18 5.11 -4.82
C ALA A 86 3.66 5.43 -3.42
N ASP A 87 2.43 5.02 -3.09
CA ASP A 87 1.84 5.23 -1.77
C ASP A 87 2.48 4.30 -0.74
N TYR A 88 2.74 3.04 -1.10
CA TYR A 88 3.50 2.09 -0.26
C TYR A 88 4.92 2.57 0.01
N LEU A 89 5.64 3.03 -1.01
CA LEU A 89 7.01 3.53 -0.87
C LEU A 89 7.06 4.79 -0.01
N ARG A 90 6.10 5.71 -0.17
CA ARG A 90 5.99 6.91 0.67
C ARG A 90 5.77 6.54 2.14
N LEU A 91 4.85 5.62 2.43
CA LEU A 91 4.64 5.13 3.80
C LEU A 91 5.95 4.60 4.41
N ASN A 92 6.64 3.71 3.70
CA ASN A 92 7.89 3.12 4.20
C ASN A 92 8.97 4.18 4.45
N GLN A 93 9.10 5.15 3.55
CA GLN A 93 10.02 6.27 3.74
C GLN A 93 9.67 7.10 4.98
N HIS A 94 8.38 7.40 5.19
CA HIS A 94 7.94 8.16 6.37
C HIS A 94 8.14 7.39 7.67
N ILE A 95 7.86 6.08 7.68
CA ILE A 95 8.16 5.20 8.82
C ILE A 95 9.65 5.24 9.13
N TYR A 96 10.52 5.04 8.13
CA TYR A 96 11.97 5.09 8.29
C TYR A 96 12.44 6.45 8.85
N ASP A 97 11.95 7.55 8.27
CA ASP A 97 12.31 8.90 8.72
C ASP A 97 11.84 9.18 10.15
N ASN A 98 10.66 8.69 10.52
CA ASN A 98 10.15 8.76 11.88
C ASN A 98 11.01 7.96 12.85
N PHE A 99 11.36 6.71 12.53
CA PHE A 99 12.27 5.90 13.36
C PHE A 99 13.64 6.54 13.52
N ARG A 100 14.21 7.05 12.42
CA ARG A 100 15.51 7.75 12.44
C ARG A 100 15.48 8.97 13.36
N ARG A 101 14.40 9.77 13.32
CA ARG A 101 14.21 10.87 14.27
C ARG A 101 14.02 10.36 15.69
N ALA A 102 13.16 9.36 15.90
CA ALA A 102 12.84 8.81 17.21
C ALA A 102 14.08 8.28 17.95
N TYR A 103 14.97 7.59 17.22
CA TYR A 103 16.21 7.04 17.76
C TYR A 103 17.15 8.11 18.34
N GLY A 104 17.15 9.32 17.77
CA GLY A 104 17.93 10.44 18.27
C GLY A 104 17.38 11.09 19.55
N TYR A 105 16.11 10.86 19.90
CA TYR A 105 15.39 11.64 20.91
C TYR A 105 14.59 10.79 21.94
N LYS A 106 14.78 9.46 21.99
CA LYS A 106 14.07 8.54 22.91
C LYS A 106 12.52 8.55 22.80
N TYR A 107 11.98 8.78 21.61
CA TYR A 107 10.53 8.70 21.40
C TYR A 107 10.03 7.24 21.45
N THR A 108 8.74 7.09 21.80
CA THR A 108 8.07 5.79 21.85
C THR A 108 7.46 5.44 20.48
N LEU A 109 7.23 4.16 20.21
CA LEU A 109 6.59 3.68 18.97
C LEU A 109 5.25 4.37 18.65
N LYS A 110 4.52 4.81 19.68
CA LYS A 110 3.26 5.54 19.53
C LYS A 110 3.44 6.86 18.76
N ASP A 111 4.53 7.56 19.02
CA ASP A 111 4.84 8.87 18.41
C ASP A 111 5.12 8.74 16.90
N ILE A 112 5.57 7.57 16.45
CA ILE A 112 5.86 7.25 15.04
C ILE A 112 4.56 7.09 14.25
N TYR A 113 3.54 6.47 14.82
CA TYR A 113 2.25 6.27 14.14
C TYR A 113 1.39 7.53 14.17
N GLU A 114 1.43 8.30 15.25
CA GLU A 114 0.64 9.54 15.36
C GLU A 114 1.08 10.60 14.35
N THR A 115 2.38 10.60 14.00
CA THR A 115 2.99 11.55 13.05
C THR A 115 2.82 11.18 11.57
N LEU A 116 2.24 10.02 11.25
CA LEU A 116 1.91 9.67 9.88
C LEU A 116 0.82 10.59 9.31
N SER A 117 0.94 10.91 8.03
CA SER A 117 -0.11 11.66 7.32
C SER A 117 -1.41 10.82 7.24
N PRO A 118 -2.58 11.46 7.01
CA PRO A 118 -3.83 10.72 6.83
C PRO A 118 -3.74 9.65 5.74
N ASP A 119 -3.09 9.95 4.61
CA ASP A 119 -2.93 9.02 3.49
C ASP A 119 -2.05 7.83 3.88
N ASP A 120 -0.96 8.06 4.62
CA ASP A 120 -0.08 6.98 5.08
C ASP A 120 -0.77 6.09 6.12
N LYS A 121 -1.60 6.68 7.00
CA LYS A 121 -2.44 5.92 7.93
C LYS A 121 -3.42 5.01 7.19
N GLN A 122 -3.99 5.47 6.07
CA GLN A 122 -4.85 4.63 5.23
C GLN A 122 -4.08 3.48 4.58
N VAL A 123 -2.88 3.73 4.05
CA VAL A 123 -2.04 2.66 3.50
C VAL A 123 -1.65 1.65 4.58
N ASN A 124 -1.28 2.12 5.76
CA ASN A 124 -0.95 1.26 6.89
C ASN A 124 -2.15 0.43 7.35
N ALA A 125 -3.35 1.02 7.36
CA ALA A 125 -4.59 0.30 7.62
C ALA A 125 -4.86 -0.79 6.57
N LYS A 126 -4.54 -0.54 5.29
CA LYS A 126 -4.65 -1.54 4.23
C LYS A 126 -3.64 -2.69 4.38
N ILE A 127 -2.44 -2.42 4.89
CA ILE A 127 -1.49 -3.48 5.26
C ILE A 127 -2.09 -4.35 6.38
N ALA A 128 -2.60 -3.73 7.45
CA ALA A 128 -3.22 -4.45 8.56
C ALA A 128 -4.43 -5.28 8.12
N GLU A 129 -5.34 -4.67 7.37
CA GLU A 129 -6.59 -5.30 6.90
C GLU A 129 -6.31 -6.42 5.90
N ILE A 130 -5.49 -6.17 4.86
CA ILE A 130 -5.38 -7.08 3.72
C ILE A 130 -4.22 -8.06 3.92
N ILE A 131 -3.00 -7.56 4.19
CA ILE A 131 -1.80 -8.40 4.29
C ILE A 131 -1.85 -9.21 5.59
N LEU A 132 -2.14 -8.57 6.71
CA LEU A 132 -2.18 -9.23 8.01
C LEU A 132 -3.55 -9.86 8.31
N GLY A 133 -4.64 -9.39 7.69
CA GLY A 133 -5.97 -9.92 7.97
C GLY A 133 -6.48 -9.55 9.35
N LEU A 134 -6.03 -8.41 9.88
CA LEU A 134 -6.49 -7.88 11.16
C LEU A 134 -7.79 -7.11 10.91
N GLU A 135 -8.87 -7.56 11.54
CA GLU A 135 -10.13 -6.82 11.49
C GLU A 135 -9.96 -5.46 12.18
N ASN A 136 -10.49 -4.40 11.57
CA ASN A 136 -10.62 -3.12 12.25
C ASN A 136 -11.57 -3.31 13.44
N GLN A 137 -11.02 -3.35 14.66
CA GLN A 137 -11.81 -3.23 15.88
C GLN A 137 -12.29 -1.79 16.11
N HIS A 138 -12.76 -1.12 15.06
CA HIS A 138 -13.55 0.09 15.21
C HIS A 138 -14.99 -0.34 15.54
N GLU A 139 -15.25 -0.41 16.85
CA GLU A 139 -16.53 -0.18 17.54
C GLU A 139 -17.76 -0.98 17.03
N LYS A 140 -18.13 -2.01 17.79
CA LYS A 140 -19.55 -2.30 18.05
C LYS A 140 -20.00 -1.53 19.27
#